data_AF-A0A643CGZ5-F1
#
_entry.id   AF-A0A643CGZ5-F1
#
_cell.length_a   1.000
_cell.length_b   1.000
_cell.length_c   1.000
_cell.angle_alpha   90.00
_cell.angle_beta   90.00
_cell.angle_gamma   90.00
#
_symmetry.space_group_name_H-M   'P 1'
#
loop_
_entity.id
_entity.type
_entity.pdbx_description
1 polymer ?
#
loop_
_entity_poly.entity_id
_entity_poly.type
_entity_poly.pdbx_seq_one_letter_code
_entity_poly.pdbx_strand_id
1 'polypeptide(L)'
;FQNCKDLFDLILTCEERVYDQVVEDLNSREQETCQPVHVINVDIQDNHEEATLGAFLICELCQCEFEEKSGRTFLHTVCFY
;
A
#
# COMPACT_ATOMS: atom_id res chain seq x y z
N PHE A 1 8.39 -4.38 8.30
CA PHE A 1 8.68 -3.47 7.19
C PHE A 1 9.94 -2.63 7.47
N GLN A 2 10.01 -1.98 8.62
CA GLN A 2 11.05 -1.03 9.04
C GLN A 2 12.50 -1.58 9.01
N ASN A 3 12.68 -2.88 9.25
CA ASN A 3 14.00 -3.52 9.21
C ASN A 3 14.39 -4.05 7.82
N CYS A 4 13.50 -3.96 6.82
CA CYS A 4 13.73 -4.43 5.46
C CYS A 4 14.21 -3.28 4.55
N LYS A 5 15.16 -3.59 3.65
CA LYS A 5 15.75 -2.66 2.68
C LYS A 5 15.47 -3.07 1.22
N ASP A 6 14.56 -4.02 1.01
CA ASP A 6 14.11 -4.39 -0.32
C ASP A 6 13.39 -3.23 -1.01
N LEU A 7 13.52 -3.16 -2.32
CA LEU A 7 12.91 -2.15 -3.17
C LEU A 7 11.65 -2.73 -3.82
N PHE A 8 10.59 -1.93 -3.85
CA PHE A 8 9.30 -2.29 -4.43
C PHE A 8 8.81 -1.18 -5.35
N ASP A 9 8.07 -1.53 -6.39
CA ASP A 9 7.39 -0.54 -7.25
C ASP A 9 6.09 -0.04 -6.59
N LEU A 10 5.43 -0.93 -5.84
CA LEU A 10 4.15 -0.69 -5.17
C LEU A 10 4.13 -1.37 -3.78
N ILE A 11 3.69 -0.62 -2.77
CA ILE A 11 3.41 -1.09 -1.41
C ILE A 11 1.92 -0.91 -1.15
N LEU A 12 1.27 -1.99 -0.71
CA LEU A 12 -0.14 -1.98 -0.31
C LEU A 12 -0.24 -2.15 1.21
N THR A 13 -1.02 -1.28 1.85
CA THR A 13 -1.35 -1.37 3.28
C THR A 13 -2.82 -1.72 3.48
N CYS A 14 -3.11 -2.40 4.59
CA CYS A 14 -4.44 -2.94 4.86
C CYS A 14 -5.29 -2.08 5.82
N GLU A 15 -4.72 -1.05 6.42
CA GLU A 15 -5.42 -0.08 7.27
C GLU A 15 -4.65 1.23 7.33
N GLU A 16 -5.35 2.35 7.59
CA GLU A 16 -4.77 3.70 7.59
C GLU A 16 -3.61 3.85 8.59
N ARG A 17 -3.69 3.21 9.75
CA ARG A 17 -2.60 3.24 10.74
C ARG A 17 -1.31 2.60 10.21
N VAL A 18 -1.41 1.52 9.43
CA VAL A 18 -0.24 0.86 8.82
C VAL A 18 0.30 1.71 7.67
N TYR A 19 -0.59 2.35 6.90
CA TYR A 19 -0.21 3.33 5.88
C TYR A 19 0.65 4.45 6.47
N ASP A 20 0.20 5.09 7.55
CA ASP A 20 0.93 6.17 8.21
C ASP A 20 2.32 5.71 8.68
N GLN A 21 2.41 4.51 9.27
CA GLN A 21 3.68 3.95 9.74
C GLN A 21 4.66 3.65 8.59
N VAL A 22 4.17 3.21 7.44
CA VAL A 22 4.99 2.96 6.25
C VAL A 22 5.49 4.26 5.66
N VAL A 23 4.61 5.26 5.53
CA VAL A 23 4.95 6.57 4.98
C VAL A 23 5.94 7.31 5.88
N GLU A 24 5.73 7.28 7.20
CA GLU A 24 6.66 7.86 8.18
C GLU A 24 8.04 7.19 8.09
N ASP A 25 8.09 5.86 8.10
CA ASP A 25 9.35 5.11 7.99
C ASP A 25 10.09 5.44 6.69
N LEU A 26 9.42 5.41 5.53
CA LEU A 26 10.04 5.74 4.25
C LEU A 26 10.55 7.20 4.20
N ASN A 27 9.76 8.15 4.69
CA ASN A 27 10.15 9.57 4.72
C ASN A 27 11.27 9.86 5.72
N SER A 28 11.45 9.01 6.74
CA SER A 28 12.53 9.15 7.73
C SER A 28 13.87 8.59 7.25
N ARG A 29 13.88 7.74 6.22
CA ARG A 29 15.10 7.17 5.62
C ARG A 29 15.79 8.22 4.75
N GLU A 30 17.12 8.18 4.71
CA GLU A 30 17.88 8.97 3.73
C GLU A 30 17.59 8.44 2.32
N GLN A 31 17.31 9.36 1.39
CA GLN A 31 17.00 9.03 0.00
C GLN A 31 18.31 8.85 -0.76
N GLU A 32 18.67 7.61 -1.08
CA GLU A 32 19.94 7.30 -1.77
C GLU A 32 19.79 7.32 -3.29
N THR A 33 18.65 6.88 -3.80
CA THR A 33 18.42 6.66 -5.25
C THR A 33 17.43 7.64 -5.85
N CYS A 34 16.58 8.25 -5.03
CA CYS A 34 15.40 9.01 -5.42
C CYS A 34 14.45 8.20 -6.32
N GLN A 35 14.49 6.86 -6.27
CA GLN A 35 13.56 6.01 -6.99
C GLN A 35 12.18 6.08 -6.31
N PRO A 36 11.10 6.40 -7.05
CA PRO A 36 9.77 6.48 -6.46
C PRO A 36 9.22 5.09 -6.12
N VAL A 37 8.45 5.02 -5.04
CA VAL A 37 7.60 3.88 -4.68
C VAL A 37 6.19 4.35 -4.39
N HIS A 38 5.20 3.67 -4.97
CA HIS A 38 3.79 3.97 -4.73
C HIS A 38 3.35 3.30 -3.42
N VAL A 39 2.67 4.04 -2.54
CA VAL A 39 2.06 3.48 -1.33
C VAL A 39 0.56 3.71 -1.41
N ILE A 40 -0.22 2.63 -1.40
CA ILE A 40 -1.69 2.69 -1.50
C ILE A 40 -2.31 1.96 -0.31
N ASN A 41 -3.30 2.60 0.34
CA ASN A 41 -4.07 1.96 1.40
C ASN A 41 -5.38 1.37 0.88
N VAL A 42 -5.63 0.11 1.23
CA VAL A 42 -6.90 -0.59 1.05
C VAL A 42 -7.41 -0.97 2.43
N ASP A 43 -8.46 -0.29 2.91
CA ASP A 43 -8.99 -0.54 4.25
C ASP A 43 -9.69 -1.91 4.32
N ILE A 44 -9.11 -2.82 5.11
CA ILE A 44 -9.53 -4.22 5.26
C ILE A 44 -9.67 -4.50 6.75
N GLN A 45 -10.82 -5.01 7.18
CA GLN A 45 -11.02 -5.36 8.59
C GLN A 45 -10.20 -6.60 8.97
N ASP A 46 -9.67 -6.61 10.20
CA ASP A 46 -8.87 -7.71 10.74
C ASP A 46 -9.76 -8.90 11.19
N ASN A 47 -10.40 -9.54 10.21
CA ASN A 47 -11.08 -10.81 10.37
C ASN A 47 -10.88 -11.69 9.13
N HIS A 48 -11.07 -13.00 9.26
CA HIS A 48 -10.75 -13.94 8.19
C HIS A 48 -11.57 -13.75 6.90
N GLU A 49 -12.84 -13.34 7.03
CA GLU A 49 -13.74 -13.16 5.88
C GLU A 49 -13.33 -11.93 5.07
N GLU A 50 -13.16 -10.78 5.75
CA GLU A 50 -12.74 -9.53 5.13
C GLU A 50 -11.30 -9.59 4.63
N ALA A 51 -10.39 -10.29 5.31
CA ALA A 51 -9.03 -10.51 4.80
C ALA A 51 -9.02 -11.29 3.48
N THR A 52 -9.91 -12.28 3.33
CA THR A 52 -10.03 -13.06 2.10
C THR A 52 -10.59 -12.20 0.97
N LEU A 53 -11.65 -11.41 1.23
CA LEU A 53 -12.21 -10.47 0.26
C LEU A 53 -11.20 -9.37 -0.13
N GLY A 54 -10.48 -8.84 0.86
CA GLY A 54 -9.42 -7.85 0.69
C GLY A 54 -8.24 -8.37 -0.13
N ALA A 55 -7.89 -9.65 0.02
CA ALA A 55 -6.85 -10.27 -0.80
C ALA A 55 -7.23 -10.36 -2.28
N PHE A 56 -8.49 -10.73 -2.59
CA PHE A 56 -8.99 -10.70 -3.96
C PHE A 56 -9.02 -9.28 -4.53
N LEU A 57 -9.48 -8.32 -3.74
CA LEU A 57 -9.49 -6.90 -4.09
C LEU A 57 -8.08 -6.38 -4.42
N ILE A 58 -7.08 -6.71 -3.59
CA ILE A 58 -5.68 -6.38 -3.83
C ILE A 58 -5.18 -7.04 -5.13
N CYS A 59 -5.55 -8.29 -5.38
CA CYS A 59 -5.16 -9.00 -6.59
C CYS A 59 -5.71 -8.32 -7.85
N GLU A 60 -7.00 -7.96 -7.86
CA GLU A 60 -7.65 -7.22 -8.95
C GLU A 60 -7.02 -5.84 -9.17
N LEU A 61 -6.67 -5.13 -8.08
CA LEU A 61 -6.00 -3.83 -8.15
C LEU A 61 -4.61 -3.96 -8.79
N CYS A 62 -3.83 -4.97 -8.41
CA CYS A 62 -2.52 -5.25 -9.03
C CYS A 62 -2.63 -5.68 -10.51
N GLN A 63 -3.78 -6.21 -10.93
CA GLN A 63 -4.04 -6.61 -12.32
C GLN A 63 -4.67 -5.47 -13.15
N CYS A 64 -4.85 -4.28 -12.57
CA CYS A 64 -5.49 -3.11 -13.19
C CYS A 64 -6.92 -3.37 -13.71
N GLU A 65 -7.65 -4.34 -13.15
CA GLU A 65 -9.05 -4.57 -13.50
C GLU A 65 -10.02 -3.63 -12.75
N PHE A 66 -9.46 -2.71 -11.96
CA PHE A 66 -10.17 -1.95 -10.94
C PHE A 66 -10.78 -0.62 -11.40
N GLU A 67 -10.80 -0.36 -12.71
CA GLU A 67 -11.37 0.87 -13.26
C GLU A 67 -12.90 0.93 -12.98
N GLU A 68 -13.30 1.89 -12.15
CA GLU A 68 -14.66 2.41 -11.88
C GLU A 68 -15.67 1.60 -11.02
N LYS A 69 -15.43 0.35 -10.62
CA LYS A 69 -16.55 -0.48 -10.10
C LYS A 69 -16.82 -0.48 -8.59
N SER A 70 -15.89 -0.04 -7.72
CA SER A 70 -16.06 -0.29 -6.27
C SER A 70 -16.61 0.87 -5.45
N GLY A 71 -16.57 2.11 -5.96
CA GLY A 71 -16.92 3.30 -5.17
C GLY A 71 -16.05 3.51 -3.92
N ARG A 72 -14.92 2.80 -3.79
CA ARG A 72 -13.99 2.91 -2.65
C ARG A 72 -12.94 3.97 -2.95
N THR A 73 -12.75 4.88 -2.00
CA THR A 73 -11.61 5.82 -2.00
C THR A 73 -10.36 5.11 -1.48
N PHE A 74 -9.28 5.19 -2.24
CA PHE A 74 -7.96 4.74 -1.80
C PHE A 74 -7.11 5.93 -1.39
N LEU A 75 -6.38 5.80 -0.28
CA LEU A 75 -5.27 6.72 0.00
C LEU A 75 -4.11 6.31 -0.89
N HIS A 76 -3.51 7.27 -1.58
CA HIS A 76 -2.36 7.04 -2.46
C HIS A 76 -1.34 8.16 -2.26
N THR A 77 -0.09 7.77 -2.00
CA THR A 77 1.07 8.67 -2.00
C THR A 77 2.25 8.04 -2.73
N VAL A 78 3.28 8.85 -2.96
CA VAL A 78 4.57 8.41 -3.49
C VAL A 78 5.65 8.78 -2.48
N CYS A 79 6.45 7.80 -2.10
CA CYS A 79 7.67 7.97 -1.32
C CYS A 79 8.89 7.74 -2.22
N PHE A 80 10.08 8.02 -1.71
CA PHE A 80 11.33 7.87 -2.47
C PHE A 80 12.36 7.09 -1.64
N TYR A 81 13.08 6.18 -2.30
CA TYR A 81 14.19 5.41 -1.72
C TYR A 81 15.53 6.12 -1.82
#